data_AF-A0A7M2C9S8-F1
#
_entry.id   AF-A0A7M2C9S8-F1
#
_cell.length_a   1.000
_cell.length_b   1.000
_cell.length_c   1.000
_cell.angle_alpha   90.00
_cell.angle_beta   90.00
_cell.angle_gamma   90.00
#
_symmetry.space_group_name_H-M   'P 1'
#
loop_
_entity.id
_entity.type
_entity.pdbx_description
1 polymer ?
#
loop_
_entity_poly.entity_id
_entity_poly.type
_entity_poly.pdbx_seq_one_letter_code
_entity_poly.pdbx_strand_id
1 'polypeptide(L)'
;METFTDGKLREQWDDTSRTYTAWGDDGEISEARPYTEAENTDADARLTDATAKATTQADLLSKMQTALAGNVEFLNLAAPTQAQSLAQIKALTRQVNAAMRYLTNNLDSTAGT
;
A
#
# COMPACT_ATOMS: atom_id res chain seq x y z
N MET A 1 15.78 -1.94 6.72
CA MET A 1 15.45 -3.18 7.48
C MET A 1 16.45 -3.30 8.62
N GLU A 2 15.99 -3.72 9.80
CA GLU A 2 16.83 -3.82 11.00
C GLU A 2 16.73 -5.23 11.59
N THR A 3 17.87 -5.80 11.97
CA THR A 3 17.96 -7.11 12.62
C THR A 3 18.48 -6.94 14.04
N PHE A 4 17.73 -7.45 15.02
CA PHE A 4 18.10 -7.39 16.44
C PHE A 4 18.45 -8.79 16.96
N THR A 5 19.48 -8.87 17.81
CA THR A 5 19.85 -10.10 18.53
C THR A 5 20.12 -9.72 19.99
N ASP A 6 19.47 -10.45 20.91
CA ASP A 6 19.51 -10.16 22.35
C ASP A 6 19.13 -8.71 22.70
N GLY A 7 18.19 -8.13 21.95
CA GLY A 7 17.74 -6.75 22.12
C GLY A 7 18.72 -5.68 21.64
N LYS A 8 19.85 -6.06 21.02
CA LYS A 8 20.81 -5.14 20.40
C LYS A 8 20.67 -5.15 18.88
N LEU A 9 20.74 -3.98 18.25
CA LEU A 9 20.80 -3.86 16.79
C LEU A 9 22.10 -4.48 16.28
N ARG A 10 21.99 -5.42 15.34
CA ARG A 10 23.15 -6.15 14.76
C ARG A 10 23.39 -5.82 13.32
N GLU A 11 22.32 -5.57 12.57
CA GLU A 11 22.41 -5.22 11.16
C GLU A 11 21.36 -4.17 10.82
N GLN A 12 21.74 -3.23 9.98
CA GLN A 12 20.86 -2.24 9.41
C GLN A 12 21.13 -2.13 7.92
N TRP A 13 20.05 -2.27 7.17
CA TRP A 13 19.96 -2.06 5.73
C TRP A 13 19.19 -0.76 5.51
N ASP A 14 19.88 0.32 5.19
CA ASP A 14 19.27 1.62 4.91
C ASP A 14 19.16 1.84 3.39
N ASP A 15 17.95 1.65 2.86
CA ASP A 15 17.64 1.84 1.44
C ASP A 15 17.64 3.33 1.03
N THR A 16 17.62 4.28 1.98
CA THR A 16 17.67 5.72 1.68
C THR A 16 19.11 6.17 1.45
N SER A 17 20.01 5.79 2.36
CA SER A 17 21.44 6.10 2.25
C SER A 17 22.22 5.10 1.39
N ARG A 18 21.61 3.94 1.06
CA ARG A 18 22.23 2.81 0.35
C ARG A 18 23.46 2.27 1.06
N THR A 19 23.31 2.08 2.37
CA THR A 19 24.38 1.58 3.24
C THR A 19 23.94 0.39 4.06
N TYR A 20 24.82 -0.60 4.12
CA TYR A 20 24.75 -1.70 5.08
C TYR A 20 25.67 -1.38 6.26
N THR A 21 25.16 -1.54 7.48
CA THR A 21 25.95 -1.41 8.71
C THR A 21 25.71 -2.62 9.60
N ALA A 22 26.80 -3.18 10.13
CA ALA A 22 26.79 -4.27 11.09
C ALA A 22 27.49 -3.87 12.38
N TRP A 23 27.01 -4.40 13.51
CA TRP A 23 27.55 -4.12 14.84
C TRP A 23 27.98 -5.40 15.57
N GLY A 24 29.15 -5.32 16.22
CA GLY A 24 29.70 -6.34 17.11
C GLY A 24 28.94 -6.47 18.43
N ASP A 25 29.35 -7.44 19.26
CA ASP A 25 28.74 -7.72 20.58
C ASP A 25 28.89 -6.58 21.60
N ASP A 26 29.94 -5.80 21.42
CA ASP A 26 30.24 -4.56 22.13
C ASP A 26 29.38 -3.38 21.66
N GLY A 27 28.68 -3.50 20.53
CA GLY A 27 27.91 -2.43 19.91
C GLY A 27 28.76 -1.48 19.07
N GLU A 28 30.03 -1.81 18.81
CA GLU A 28 30.84 -1.07 17.85
C GLU A 28 30.52 -1.52 16.41
N ILE A 29 30.70 -0.62 15.45
CA ILE A 29 30.51 -0.95 14.02
C ILE A 29 31.62 -1.92 13.62
N SER A 30 31.24 -3.14 13.23
CA SER A 30 32.16 -4.15 12.71
C SER A 30 32.32 -4.05 11.20
N GLU A 31 31.29 -3.58 10.50
CA GLU A 31 31.30 -3.37 9.06
C GLU A 31 30.37 -2.20 8.69
N ALA A 32 30.84 -1.33 7.79
CA ALA A 32 30.00 -0.36 7.13
C ALA A 32 30.44 -0.25 5.67
N ARG A 33 29.51 -0.48 4.75
CA ARG A 33 29.79 -0.44 3.31
C ARG A 33 28.61 0.10 2.52
N PRO A 34 28.88 0.70 1.34
CA PRO A 34 27.81 0.95 0.39
C PRO A 34 27.18 -0.37 -0.08
N TYR A 35 25.95 -0.28 -0.56
CA TYR A 35 25.31 -1.38 -1.25
C TYR A 35 26.08 -1.76 -2.53
N THR A 36 26.09 -3.06 -2.80
CA THR A 36 26.46 -3.64 -4.09
C THR A 36 25.41 -3.31 -5.16
N GLU A 37 25.69 -3.59 -6.43
CA GLU A 37 24.75 -3.37 -7.53
C GLU A 37 23.46 -4.21 -7.38
N ALA A 38 23.60 -5.47 -6.96
CA ALA A 38 22.45 -6.34 -6.71
C ALA A 38 21.57 -5.80 -5.57
N GLU A 39 22.18 -5.39 -4.46
CA GLU A 39 21.45 -4.81 -3.32
C GLU A 39 20.77 -3.49 -3.69
N ASN A 40 21.40 -2.67 -4.54
CA ASN A 40 20.79 -1.47 -5.09
C ASN A 40 19.58 -1.80 -5.97
N THR A 41 19.69 -2.80 -6.83
CA THR A 41 18.59 -3.27 -7.68
C THR A 41 17.41 -3.76 -6.84
N ASP A 42 17.68 -4.51 -5.77
CA ASP A 42 16.64 -4.99 -4.86
C ASP A 42 15.99 -3.84 -4.07
N ALA A 43 16.77 -2.85 -3.63
CA ALA A 43 16.25 -1.66 -2.97
C ALA A 43 15.38 -0.81 -3.92
N ASP A 44 15.76 -0.70 -5.19
CA ASP A 44 14.95 -0.02 -6.22
C ASP A 44 13.64 -0.78 -6.50
N ALA A 45 13.68 -2.11 -6.52
CA ALA A 45 12.49 -2.94 -6.67
C ALA A 45 11.52 -2.76 -5.48
N ARG A 46 12.04 -2.74 -4.24
CA ARG A 46 11.23 -2.47 -3.04
C ARG A 46 10.62 -1.07 -3.07
N LEU A 47 11.38 -0.06 -3.48
CA LEU A 47 10.88 1.31 -3.61
C LEU A 47 9.78 1.42 -4.67
N THR A 48 9.96 0.74 -5.81
CA THR A 48 8.97 0.70 -6.90
C THR A 48 7.66 0.06 -6.44
N ASP A 49 7.74 -1.10 -5.77
CA ASP A 49 6.58 -1.80 -5.20
C ASP A 49 5.87 -0.95 -4.15
N ALA A 50 6.61 -0.33 -3.23
CA ALA A 50 6.04 0.57 -2.21
C ALA A 50 5.32 1.77 -2.85
N THR A 51 5.89 2.35 -3.91
CA THR A 51 5.29 3.47 -4.66
C THR A 51 4.02 3.04 -5.40
N ALA A 52 4.03 1.86 -6.03
CA ALA A 52 2.87 1.32 -6.72
C ALA A 52 1.71 1.03 -5.76
N LYS A 53 2.01 0.47 -4.58
CA LYS A 53 1.04 0.27 -3.50
C LYS A 53 0.46 1.59 -2.99
N ALA A 54 1.31 2.58 -2.70
CA ALA A 54 0.85 3.90 -2.25
C ALA A 54 -0.07 4.58 -3.28
N THR A 55 0.29 4.50 -4.57
CA THR A 55 -0.53 5.03 -5.67
C THR A 55 -1.87 4.32 -5.75
N THR A 56 -1.87 2.98 -5.71
CA THR A 56 -3.10 2.17 -5.73
C THR A 56 -4.01 2.47 -4.54
N GLN A 57 -3.43 2.65 -3.36
CA GLN A 57 -4.17 3.01 -2.15
C GLN A 57 -4.85 4.39 -2.29
N ALA A 58 -4.13 5.38 -2.83
CA ALA A 58 -4.68 6.71 -3.08
C ALA A 58 -5.81 6.67 -4.12
N ASP A 59 -5.64 5.93 -5.20
CA ASP A 59 -6.66 5.74 -6.25
C ASP A 59 -7.93 5.08 -5.70
N LEU A 60 -7.78 4.00 -4.92
CA LEU A 60 -8.92 3.33 -4.28
C LEU A 60 -9.64 4.27 -3.32
N LEU A 61 -8.91 5.07 -2.53
CA LEU A 61 -9.52 6.04 -1.63
C LEU A 61 -10.32 7.11 -2.38
N SER A 62 -9.75 7.68 -3.45
CA SER A 62 -10.43 8.67 -4.31
C SER A 62 -11.70 8.09 -4.95
N LYS A 63 -11.62 6.86 -5.44
CA LYS A 63 -12.78 6.13 -6.00
C LYS A 63 -13.86 5.87 -4.94
N MET A 64 -13.48 5.52 -3.71
CA MET A 64 -14.42 5.34 -2.60
C MET A 64 -15.11 6.65 -2.20
N GLN A 65 -14.41 7.78 -2.21
CA GLN A 65 -15.00 9.10 -1.97
C GLN A 65 -16.03 9.47 -3.04
N THR A 66 -15.68 9.24 -4.31
CA THR A 66 -16.60 9.44 -5.44
C THR A 66 -17.84 8.54 -5.34
N ALA A 67 -17.62 7.27 -5.00
CA ALA A 67 -18.69 6.30 -4.77
C ALA A 67 -19.65 6.74 -3.64
N LEU A 68 -19.11 7.26 -2.54
CA LEU A 68 -19.92 7.77 -1.44
C LEU A 68 -20.81 8.94 -1.88
N ALA A 69 -20.25 9.88 -2.66
CA ALA A 69 -21.02 11.00 -3.22
C ALA A 69 -22.18 10.50 -4.11
N GLY A 70 -21.91 9.56 -5.03
CA GLY A 70 -22.96 8.96 -5.87
C GLY A 70 -24.02 8.20 -5.08
N ASN A 71 -23.65 7.52 -3.99
CA ASN A 71 -24.60 6.86 -3.11
C ASN A 71 -25.51 7.86 -2.39
N VAL A 72 -24.96 9.00 -1.95
CA VAL A 72 -25.75 10.09 -1.36
C VAL A 72 -26.73 10.67 -2.38
N GLU A 73 -26.30 10.89 -3.63
CA GLU A 73 -27.18 11.33 -4.71
C GLU A 73 -28.34 10.35 -4.94
N PHE A 74 -28.05 9.04 -4.98
CA PHE A 74 -29.09 8.03 -5.12
C PHE A 74 -30.08 8.04 -3.94
N LEU A 75 -29.59 8.17 -2.71
CA LEU A 75 -30.44 8.23 -1.51
C LEU A 75 -31.33 9.47 -1.46
N ASN A 76 -30.95 10.54 -2.17
CA ASN A 76 -31.76 11.76 -2.29
C ASN A 76 -32.84 11.67 -3.38
N LEU A 77 -32.91 10.57 -4.15
CA LEU A 77 -33.99 10.36 -5.12
C LEU A 77 -35.30 10.06 -4.40
N ALA A 78 -36.32 10.91 -4.59
CA ALA A 78 -37.63 10.72 -3.97
C ALA A 78 -38.37 9.45 -4.44
N ALA A 79 -38.14 9.04 -5.69
CA ALA A 79 -38.74 7.85 -6.28
C ALA A 79 -37.79 7.23 -7.32
N PRO A 80 -36.79 6.43 -6.89
CA PRO A 80 -35.88 5.78 -7.82
C PRO A 80 -36.63 4.76 -8.68
N THR A 81 -36.37 4.77 -9.97
CA THR A 81 -36.88 3.76 -10.90
C THR A 81 -36.25 2.40 -10.60
N GLN A 82 -36.88 1.33 -11.11
CA GLN A 82 -36.30 -0.02 -11.03
C GLN A 82 -34.92 -0.10 -11.69
N ALA A 83 -34.75 0.59 -12.83
CA ALA A 83 -33.47 0.65 -13.53
C ALA A 83 -32.37 1.34 -12.69
N GLN A 84 -32.70 2.47 -12.04
CA GLN A 84 -31.78 3.16 -11.13
C GLN A 84 -31.43 2.29 -9.92
N SER A 85 -32.41 1.59 -9.34
CA SER A 85 -32.20 0.68 -8.20
C SER A 85 -31.28 -0.49 -8.56
N LEU A 86 -31.47 -1.09 -9.74
CA LEU A 86 -30.59 -2.16 -10.25
C LEU A 86 -29.17 -1.65 -10.52
N ALA A 87 -29.03 -0.44 -11.07
CA ALA A 87 -27.72 0.18 -11.29
C ALA A 87 -27.01 0.42 -9.95
N GLN A 88 -27.73 0.91 -8.94
CA GLN A 88 -27.19 1.17 -7.61
C GLN A 88 -26.74 -0.10 -6.89
N ILE A 89 -27.50 -1.19 -6.96
CA ILE A 89 -27.10 -2.48 -6.38
C ILE A 89 -25.80 -2.96 -7.02
N LYS A 90 -25.69 -2.90 -8.35
CA LYS A 90 -24.46 -3.28 -9.06
C LYS A 90 -23.27 -2.40 -8.66
N ALA A 91 -23.50 -1.10 -8.47
CA ALA A 91 -22.47 -0.17 -8.02
C ALA A 91 -22.01 -0.50 -6.59
N LEU A 92 -22.94 -0.66 -5.64
CA LEU A 92 -22.63 -1.01 -4.25
C LEU A 92 -21.82 -2.30 -4.15
N THR A 93 -22.14 -3.35 -4.92
CA THR A 93 -21.36 -4.59 -4.91
C THR A 93 -19.89 -4.35 -5.32
N ARG A 94 -19.65 -3.53 -6.35
CA ARG A 94 -18.28 -3.17 -6.77
C ARG A 94 -17.57 -2.34 -5.70
N GLN A 95 -18.26 -1.37 -5.12
CA GLN A 95 -17.73 -0.50 -4.08
C GLN A 95 -17.33 -1.29 -2.81
N VAL A 96 -18.16 -2.25 -2.38
CA VAL A 96 -17.85 -3.12 -1.23
C VAL A 96 -16.63 -4.00 -1.52
N ASN A 97 -16.51 -4.57 -2.73
CA ASN A 97 -15.33 -5.34 -3.12
C ASN A 97 -14.05 -4.47 -3.10
N ALA A 98 -14.13 -3.24 -3.58
CA ALA A 98 -13.02 -2.29 -3.53
C ALA A 98 -12.63 -1.92 -2.10
N ALA A 99 -13.62 -1.69 -1.23
CA ALA A 99 -13.39 -1.42 0.20
C ALA A 99 -12.73 -2.62 0.90
N MET A 100 -13.16 -3.85 0.62
CA MET A 100 -12.51 -5.05 1.17
C MET A 100 -11.05 -5.14 0.74
N ARG A 101 -10.73 -4.91 -0.54
CA ARG A 101 -9.33 -4.91 -1.02
C ARG A 101 -8.47 -3.85 -0.34
N TYR A 102 -9.01 -2.65 -0.18
CA TYR A 102 -8.34 -1.57 0.54
C TYR A 102 -8.06 -1.95 1.99
N LEU A 103 -9.07 -2.49 2.70
CA LEU A 103 -8.95 -2.89 4.10
C LEU A 103 -8.00 -4.07 4.31
N THR A 104 -7.90 -4.98 3.35
CA THR A 104 -6.98 -6.13 3.42
C THR A 104 -5.59 -5.84 2.85
N ASN A 105 -5.32 -4.60 2.42
CA ASN A 105 -4.09 -4.20 1.73
C ASN A 105 -3.75 -5.08 0.51
N ASN A 106 -4.77 -5.64 -0.15
CA ASN A 106 -4.62 -6.44 -1.36
C ASN A 106 -4.66 -5.49 -2.57
N LEU A 107 -3.53 -4.81 -2.79
CA LEU A 107 -3.37 -3.69 -3.72
C LEU A 107 -2.81 -4.14 -5.08
N ASP A 108 -2.83 -5.44 -5.37
CA ASP A 108 -2.24 -6.00 -6.60
C ASP A 108 -3.04 -5.61 -7.86
N SER A 109 -4.24 -5.01 -7.71
CA SER A 109 -5.05 -4.53 -8.84
C SER A 109 -6.11 -3.49 -8.46
N THR A 110 -6.23 -2.44 -9.27
CA THR A 110 -7.32 -1.45 -9.23
C THR A 110 -8.55 -1.82 -10.09
N ALA A 111 -8.54 -2.98 -10.77
CA ALA A 111 -9.62 -3.38 -11.67
C ALA A 111 -10.87 -3.81 -10.88
N GLY A 112 -12.02 -3.19 -11.18
CA GLY A 112 -13.32 -3.53 -10.58
C GLY A 112 -14.00 -2.43 -9.76
N THR A 113 -13.39 -1.25 -9.65
CA THR A 113 -14.05 0.01 -9.27
C THR A 113 -14.62 0.72 -10.48
#